data_AF-A0AAF0E2R5-F1
#
_entry.id   AF-A0AAF0E2R5-F1
#
_cell.length_a   1.000
_cell.length_b   1.000
_cell.length_c   1.000
_cell.angle_alpha   90.00
_cell.angle_beta   90.00
_cell.angle_gamma   90.00
#
_symmetry.space_group_name_H-M   'P 1'
#
loop_
_entity.id
_entity.type
_entity.pdbx_description
1 polymer ?
#
loop_
_entity_poly.entity_id
_entity_poly.type
_entity_poly.pdbx_seq_one_letter_code
_entity_poly.pdbx_strand_id
1 'polypeptide(L)'
;MSSAQTSSAIGGYLSNLYERASHFVNEHTGHSEERQPLLHGQSSQEYGSVPDNQIPVPKPRKVQSPVKVEAKVWFANERTWISWLRCSVLMGTLSLALFNSASYFKPEPVPPPFEPGPDQNGLMRTFHTVRTFGIIYALISVLTLLWGLYSYQRRVTLIKSKWPGSFDDLIGPPIVCAATFLAILANFIIAVDLGTVFKGSPSGKIVQAKGATVELKRDQVVIDIAYSGLCGTDLHFRKRGDMVLGHEGVGVISQVGEDVKILKVGDRVGWGYNHNACGYCKQCWNGMDVLCPERQMYGAADLEFGSFGDRAVLNAYFVHKIPDEIPLRLAGPLQCGGATVYSAIVNSEIRSNDRVGVVGLGGLGHLAVQYLRKMGCDVVVFSQTNSKKQQAEQLGATEFVAVKENPSFEGVKPVDYLLVSTSQQPDWHRFFQAMSPRGRIVPLTVAFEDMSHPYADILMKELSISGSLVARRQVHREMLEFSARQNVEAWIEELPMTEEGVNTAFDRLDKGDVRYRFVLKSQRTNAE
;
A
#
# COMPACT_ATOMS: atom_id res chain seq x y z
N MET A 1 11.76 0.15 -25.55
CA MET A 1 12.11 -1.15 -26.17
C MET A 1 11.19 -2.21 -25.59
N SER A 2 10.55 -3.00 -26.44
CA SER A 2 9.21 -3.57 -26.22
C SER A 2 9.19 -4.86 -25.39
N SER A 3 8.05 -5.07 -24.73
CA SER A 3 7.56 -6.29 -24.07
C SER A 3 7.57 -7.56 -24.93
N ALA A 4 8.01 -7.49 -26.18
CA ALA A 4 8.13 -8.64 -27.08
C ALA A 4 9.45 -9.43 -26.89
N GLN A 5 10.53 -8.79 -26.40
CA GLN A 5 11.83 -9.46 -26.22
C GLN A 5 11.90 -10.29 -24.92
N THR A 6 11.12 -9.94 -23.90
CA THR A 6 11.05 -10.70 -22.63
C THR A 6 10.17 -11.95 -22.75
N SER A 7 9.16 -11.95 -23.64
CA SER A 7 8.32 -13.12 -23.91
C SER A 7 9.08 -14.22 -24.69
N SER A 8 9.95 -13.85 -25.64
CA SER A 8 10.73 -14.84 -26.40
C SER A 8 11.86 -15.49 -25.58
N ALA A 9 12.45 -14.76 -24.64
CA ALA A 9 13.48 -15.28 -23.74
C ALA A 9 12.93 -16.30 -22.73
N ILE A 10 11.69 -16.10 -22.24
CA ILE A 10 11.01 -17.03 -21.32
C ILE A 10 10.51 -18.26 -22.08
N GLY A 11 10.01 -18.09 -23.31
CA GLY A 11 9.59 -19.20 -24.18
C GLY A 11 10.74 -20.13 -24.57
N GLY A 12 11.93 -19.60 -24.87
CA GLY A 12 13.12 -20.38 -25.19
C GLY A 12 13.75 -21.12 -24.00
N TYR A 13 13.50 -20.66 -22.77
CA TYR A 13 14.00 -21.30 -21.56
C TYR A 13 13.09 -22.46 -21.11
N LEU A 14 11.77 -22.31 -21.27
CA LEU A 14 10.79 -23.35 -20.98
C LEU A 14 10.82 -24.49 -22.02
N SER A 15 11.11 -24.22 -23.29
CA SER A 15 11.29 -25.26 -24.31
C SER A 15 12.55 -26.11 -24.05
N ASN A 16 13.66 -25.50 -23.63
CA ASN A 16 14.90 -26.20 -23.28
C ASN A 16 14.77 -27.08 -22.02
N LEU A 17 13.94 -26.67 -21.06
CA LEU A 17 13.61 -27.48 -19.87
C LEU A 17 12.71 -28.68 -20.23
N TYR A 18 11.80 -28.51 -21.19
CA TYR A 18 10.94 -29.60 -21.67
C TYR A 18 11.72 -30.63 -22.51
N GLU A 19 12.63 -30.19 -23.37
CA GLU A 19 13.53 -31.08 -24.14
C GLU A 19 14.47 -31.87 -23.21
N ARG A 20 15.07 -31.22 -22.21
CA ARG A 20 15.92 -31.91 -21.20
C ARG A 20 15.16 -32.88 -20.31
N ALA A 21 13.92 -32.58 -19.95
CA ALA A 21 13.06 -33.51 -19.21
C ALA A 21 12.61 -34.70 -20.07
N SER A 22 12.36 -34.49 -21.37
CA SER A 22 11.98 -35.55 -22.31
C SER A 22 13.12 -36.53 -22.64
N HIS A 23 14.37 -36.05 -22.64
CA HIS A 23 15.55 -36.91 -22.79
C HIS A 23 15.79 -37.82 -21.58
N PHE A 24 15.48 -37.35 -20.36
CA PHE A 24 15.67 -38.12 -19.13
C PHE A 24 14.61 -39.22 -18.94
N VAL A 25 13.42 -39.04 -19.54
CA VAL A 25 12.33 -40.03 -19.49
C VAL A 25 12.48 -41.10 -20.59
N ASN A 26 13.05 -40.76 -21.74
CA ASN A 26 13.25 -41.72 -22.85
C ASN A 26 14.44 -42.70 -22.65
N GLU A 27 15.42 -42.39 -21.79
CA GLU A 27 16.53 -43.30 -21.50
C GLU A 27 16.15 -44.47 -20.55
N HIS A 28 14.99 -44.44 -19.89
CA HIS A 28 14.62 -45.45 -18.88
C HIS A 28 13.36 -46.28 -19.21
N THR A 29 12.86 -46.23 -20.46
CA THR A 29 11.71 -47.03 -20.90
C THR A 29 11.92 -47.80 -22.21
N GLY A 30 13.16 -48.13 -22.55
CA GLY A 30 13.51 -48.89 -23.75
C GLY A 30 13.73 -50.38 -23.49
N HIS A 31 12.67 -51.18 -23.35
CA HIS A 31 12.71 -52.59 -23.75
C HIS A 31 11.45 -52.95 -24.54
N SER A 32 11.61 -52.83 -25.86
CA SER A 32 10.72 -53.31 -26.91
C SER A 32 10.75 -54.84 -27.01
N GLU A 33 9.58 -55.40 -27.28
CA GLU A 33 9.39 -56.77 -27.75
C GLU A 33 10.20 -57.02 -29.02
N GLU A 34 11.10 -58.00 -29.01
CA GLU A 34 11.66 -58.60 -30.21
C GLU A 34 11.37 -60.11 -30.19
N ARG A 35 10.44 -60.53 -31.06
CA ARG A 35 10.24 -61.93 -31.44
C ARG A 35 11.25 -62.28 -32.53
N GLN A 36 11.99 -63.37 -32.39
CA GLN A 36 12.65 -64.09 -33.49
C GLN A 36 12.95 -65.56 -33.06
N PRO A 37 13.16 -66.52 -33.99
CA PRO A 37 12.17 -67.53 -34.35
C PRO A 37 12.51 -68.97 -33.89
N LEU A 38 11.51 -69.85 -34.07
CA LEU A 38 11.61 -71.31 -34.00
C LEU A 38 12.79 -71.86 -34.81
N LEU A 39 13.65 -72.66 -34.16
CA LEU A 39 14.55 -73.59 -34.82
C LEU A 39 14.32 -74.99 -34.27
N HIS A 40 13.63 -75.80 -35.07
CA HIS A 40 13.79 -77.25 -35.07
C HIS A 40 15.17 -77.58 -35.66
N GLY A 41 15.97 -78.35 -34.92
CA GLY A 41 17.23 -78.91 -35.41
C GLY A 41 17.54 -80.17 -34.62
N GLN A 42 17.44 -81.31 -35.30
CA GLN A 42 17.73 -82.65 -34.79
C GLN A 42 19.24 -82.88 -34.58
N SER A 43 19.47 -83.90 -33.75
CA SER A 43 20.56 -84.89 -33.76
C SER A 43 21.98 -84.52 -33.31
N SER A 44 22.38 -85.28 -32.27
CA SER A 44 23.63 -86.03 -32.10
C SER A 44 24.93 -85.25 -31.91
N GLN A 45 25.50 -85.29 -30.70
CA GLN A 45 26.50 -86.31 -30.32
C GLN A 45 26.96 -86.10 -28.86
N GLU A 46 27.43 -87.22 -28.32
CA GLU A 46 27.85 -87.52 -26.95
C GLU A 46 28.87 -86.55 -26.35
N TYR A 47 28.77 -86.33 -25.03
CA TYR A 47 29.95 -86.35 -24.14
C TYR A 47 29.53 -86.61 -22.68
N GLY A 48 30.04 -87.71 -22.13
CA GLY A 48 30.51 -87.82 -20.75
C GLY A 48 29.48 -87.94 -19.63
N SER A 49 29.24 -89.18 -19.20
CA SER A 49 28.59 -89.54 -17.94
C SER A 49 29.42 -89.10 -16.72
N VAL A 50 28.77 -88.46 -15.74
CA VAL A 50 29.30 -88.25 -14.38
C VAL A 50 28.40 -89.01 -13.39
N PRO A 51 28.94 -89.77 -12.42
CA PRO A 51 28.15 -90.68 -11.59
C PRO A 51 27.26 -89.96 -10.57
N ASP A 52 26.07 -90.50 -10.39
CA ASP A 52 25.05 -90.12 -9.40
C ASP A 52 25.53 -90.43 -7.98
N ASN A 53 26.14 -89.43 -7.32
CA ASN A 53 26.36 -89.46 -5.88
C ASN A 53 25.26 -88.62 -5.20
N GLN A 54 24.21 -89.32 -4.76
CA GLN A 54 23.12 -88.78 -3.97
C GLN A 54 23.64 -88.23 -2.63
N ILE A 55 23.86 -86.92 -2.56
CA ILE A 55 23.94 -86.19 -1.29
C ILE A 55 22.49 -85.94 -0.84
N PRO A 56 22.03 -86.43 0.31
CA PRO A 56 20.67 -86.16 0.77
C PRO A 56 20.56 -84.69 1.17
N VAL A 57 19.99 -83.87 0.29
CA VAL A 57 19.59 -82.49 0.60
C VAL A 57 18.46 -82.57 1.64
N PRO A 58 18.62 -81.99 2.84
CA PRO A 58 17.52 -81.92 3.79
C PRO A 58 16.40 -81.10 3.16
N LYS A 59 15.18 -81.66 3.06
CA LYS A 59 14.01 -80.91 2.61
C LYS A 59 13.89 -79.64 3.48
N PRO A 60 13.71 -78.44 2.90
CA PRO A 60 13.58 -77.23 3.68
C PRO A 60 12.40 -77.41 4.65
N ARG A 61 12.70 -77.24 5.94
CA ARG A 61 11.68 -77.29 6.99
C ARG A 61 10.64 -76.22 6.65
N LYS A 62 9.42 -76.64 6.30
CA LYS A 62 8.31 -75.70 6.08
C LYS A 62 8.13 -74.90 7.37
N VAL A 63 8.58 -73.65 7.35
CA VAL A 63 8.20 -72.68 8.38
C VAL A 63 6.70 -72.43 8.16
N GLN A 64 5.86 -73.14 8.92
CA GLN A 64 4.45 -72.80 9.00
C GLN A 64 4.37 -71.48 9.74
N SER A 65 4.18 -70.37 8.99
CA SER A 65 3.69 -69.17 9.63
C SER A 65 2.27 -69.46 10.14
N PRO A 66 1.97 -69.21 11.41
CA PRO A 66 0.59 -69.26 11.86
C PRO A 66 -0.10 -68.09 11.17
N VAL A 67 -1.24 -68.34 10.55
CA VAL A 67 -2.12 -67.36 9.88
C VAL A 67 -1.83 -67.13 8.38
N LYS A 68 -2.61 -67.82 7.52
CA LYS A 68 -2.83 -67.43 6.11
C LYS A 68 -3.83 -66.26 6.07
N VAL A 69 -3.33 -65.03 6.21
CA VAL A 69 -4.05 -63.88 5.63
C VAL A 69 -3.75 -63.89 4.14
N GLU A 70 -4.75 -63.66 3.29
CA GLU A 70 -4.51 -63.58 1.84
C GLU A 70 -3.47 -62.49 1.52
N ALA A 71 -2.46 -62.84 0.72
CA ALA A 71 -1.37 -61.94 0.36
C ALA A 71 -1.88 -60.61 -0.22
N LYS A 72 -3.04 -60.61 -0.89
CA LYS A 72 -3.69 -59.42 -1.43
C LYS A 72 -3.94 -58.31 -0.39
N VAL A 73 -4.23 -58.68 0.87
CA VAL A 73 -4.50 -57.73 1.95
C VAL A 73 -3.20 -57.06 2.42
N TRP A 74 -2.11 -57.81 2.48
CA TRP A 74 -0.78 -57.28 2.77
C TRP A 74 -0.30 -56.33 1.68
N PHE A 75 -0.45 -56.71 0.41
CA PHE A 75 -0.10 -55.85 -0.72
C PHE A 75 -0.99 -54.59 -0.81
N ALA A 76 -2.25 -54.64 -0.38
CA ALA A 76 -3.10 -53.45 -0.30
C ALA A 76 -2.64 -52.47 0.80
N ASN A 77 -2.21 -52.99 1.95
CA ASN A 77 -1.65 -52.17 3.02
C ASN A 77 -0.32 -51.52 2.60
N GLU A 78 0.55 -52.29 1.95
CA GLU A 78 1.82 -51.80 1.41
C GLU A 78 1.61 -50.73 0.33
N ARG A 79 0.66 -50.92 -0.59
CA ARG A 79 0.30 -49.88 -1.57
C ARG A 79 -0.19 -48.59 -0.92
N THR A 80 -0.97 -48.69 0.15
CA THR A 80 -1.44 -47.49 0.87
C THR A 80 -0.28 -46.77 1.54
N TRP A 81 0.66 -47.51 2.14
CA TRP A 81 1.89 -46.94 2.69
C TRP A 81 2.73 -46.23 1.62
N ILE A 82 2.90 -46.86 0.45
CA ILE A 82 3.60 -46.24 -0.68
C ILE A 82 2.91 -44.95 -1.13
N SER A 83 1.58 -44.89 -1.15
CA SER A 83 0.85 -43.66 -1.48
C SER A 83 1.08 -42.53 -0.46
N TRP A 84 1.09 -42.84 0.83
CA TRP A 84 1.45 -41.89 1.89
C TRP A 84 2.88 -41.37 1.75
N LEU A 85 3.81 -42.28 1.47
CA LEU A 85 5.21 -41.93 1.22
C LEU A 85 5.34 -41.01 0.00
N ARG A 86 4.65 -41.31 -1.11
CA ARG A 86 4.62 -40.44 -2.30
C ARG A 86 4.09 -39.04 -1.99
N CYS A 87 2.99 -38.93 -1.23
CA CYS A 87 2.43 -37.64 -0.84
C CYS A 87 3.42 -36.84 0.03
N SER A 88 4.03 -37.48 1.03
CA SER A 88 5.05 -36.85 1.87
C SER A 88 6.26 -36.39 1.04
N VAL A 89 6.76 -37.22 0.13
CA VAL A 89 7.87 -36.88 -0.76
C VAL A 89 7.52 -35.70 -1.66
N LEU A 90 6.33 -35.67 -2.28
CA LEU A 90 5.91 -34.54 -3.12
C LEU A 90 5.89 -33.23 -2.32
N MET A 91 5.31 -33.24 -1.12
CA MET A 91 5.27 -32.08 -0.24
C MET A 91 6.67 -31.64 0.24
N GLY A 92 7.53 -32.62 0.52
CA GLY A 92 8.93 -32.39 0.87
C GLY A 92 9.73 -31.79 -0.29
N THR A 93 9.49 -32.26 -1.53
CA THR A 93 10.12 -31.71 -2.73
C THR A 93 9.66 -30.29 -3.03
N LEU A 94 8.38 -29.97 -2.80
CA LEU A 94 7.87 -28.60 -2.91
C LEU A 94 8.51 -27.69 -1.84
N SER A 95 8.58 -28.15 -0.59
CA SER A 95 9.28 -27.44 0.49
C SER A 95 10.75 -27.18 0.15
N LEU A 96 11.47 -28.19 -0.35
CA LEU A 96 12.86 -28.06 -0.76
C LEU A 96 13.01 -27.10 -1.94
N ALA A 97 12.10 -27.14 -2.93
CA ALA A 97 12.08 -26.21 -4.04
C ALA A 97 11.88 -24.76 -3.55
N LEU A 98 11.02 -24.53 -2.54
CA LEU A 98 10.86 -23.23 -1.90
C LEU A 98 12.14 -22.80 -1.16
N PHE A 99 12.80 -23.69 -0.41
CA PHE A 99 14.07 -23.35 0.24
C PHE A 99 15.19 -23.01 -0.77
N ASN A 100 15.27 -23.75 -1.86
CA ASN A 100 16.24 -23.50 -2.93
C ASN A 100 15.91 -22.20 -3.66
N SER A 101 14.63 -21.94 -3.93
CA SER A 101 14.23 -20.71 -4.61
C SER A 101 14.40 -19.47 -3.73
N ALA A 102 14.30 -19.62 -2.41
CA ALA A 102 14.59 -18.53 -1.47
C ALA A 102 15.99 -17.95 -1.71
N SER A 103 16.97 -18.77 -2.10
CA SER A 103 18.35 -18.31 -2.33
C SER A 103 18.48 -17.28 -3.46
N TYR A 104 17.59 -17.27 -4.45
CA TYR A 104 17.53 -16.23 -5.51
C TYR A 104 17.11 -14.87 -4.98
N PHE A 105 16.41 -14.84 -3.84
CA PHE A 105 15.96 -13.63 -3.17
C PHE A 105 16.88 -13.26 -2.01
N LYS A 106 17.98 -13.98 -1.81
CA LYS A 106 18.94 -13.66 -0.75
C LYS A 106 19.64 -12.34 -1.12
N PRO A 107 19.52 -11.30 -0.28
CA PRO A 107 20.13 -10.00 -0.57
C PRO A 107 21.66 -10.14 -0.56
N GLU A 108 22.30 -9.49 -1.54
CA GLU A 108 23.76 -9.44 -1.64
C GLU A 108 24.32 -8.32 -0.74
N PRO A 109 25.55 -8.47 -0.20
CA PRO A 109 26.21 -7.39 0.53
C PRO A 109 26.58 -6.24 -0.41
N VAL A 110 25.87 -5.12 -0.25
CA VAL A 110 26.10 -3.74 -0.75
C VAL A 110 26.59 -3.63 -2.21
N PRO A 111 25.73 -3.22 -3.17
CA PRO A 111 26.19 -2.87 -4.51
C PRO A 111 27.05 -1.59 -4.51
N PRO A 112 27.93 -1.41 -5.51
CA PRO A 112 28.80 -0.24 -5.61
C PRO A 112 28.01 1.09 -5.67
N PRO A 113 28.60 2.23 -5.24
CA PRO A 113 27.86 3.42 -4.79
C PRO A 113 27.06 4.20 -5.84
N PHE A 114 26.99 3.74 -7.09
CA PHE A 114 26.54 4.56 -8.22
C PHE A 114 25.46 3.92 -9.10
N GLU A 115 24.89 2.77 -8.72
CA GLU A 115 23.71 2.22 -9.39
C GLU A 115 22.54 2.06 -8.41
N PRO A 116 21.30 2.44 -8.79
CA PRO A 116 20.13 2.09 -8.00
C PRO A 116 19.98 0.57 -7.99
N GLY A 117 20.45 -0.05 -6.91
CA GLY A 117 20.33 -1.49 -6.70
C GLY A 117 18.88 -1.94 -6.53
N PRO A 118 18.57 -3.22 -6.78
CA PRO A 118 17.25 -3.76 -6.50
C PRO A 118 16.89 -3.59 -5.02
N ASP A 119 15.60 -3.41 -4.73
CA ASP A 119 15.06 -3.24 -3.37
C ASP A 119 15.48 -4.42 -2.47
N GLN A 120 16.57 -4.20 -1.73
CA GLN A 120 17.18 -5.21 -0.87
C GLN A 120 16.21 -5.65 0.24
N ASN A 121 15.32 -4.76 0.67
CA ASN A 121 14.33 -5.04 1.70
C ASN A 121 13.17 -5.88 1.14
N GLY A 122 12.76 -5.63 -0.11
CA GLY A 122 11.83 -6.45 -0.87
C GLY A 122 12.36 -7.86 -1.15
N LEU A 123 13.64 -7.99 -1.53
CA LEU A 123 14.32 -9.28 -1.68
C LEU A 123 14.37 -10.05 -0.35
N MET A 124 14.81 -9.40 0.73
CA MET A 124 14.89 -10.03 2.05
C MET A 124 13.52 -10.50 2.56
N ARG A 125 12.44 -9.77 2.27
CA ARG A 125 11.07 -10.20 2.58
C ARG A 125 10.64 -11.41 1.76
N THR A 126 10.89 -11.39 0.46
CA THR A 126 10.57 -12.52 -0.42
C THR A 126 11.34 -13.77 0.02
N PHE A 127 12.61 -13.61 0.41
CA PHE A 127 13.43 -14.65 1.03
C PHE A 127 12.79 -15.23 2.30
N HIS A 128 12.35 -14.39 3.24
CA HIS A 128 11.74 -14.86 4.49
C HIS A 128 10.36 -15.50 4.27
N THR A 129 9.49 -14.91 3.44
CA THR A 129 8.16 -15.45 3.12
C THR A 129 8.27 -16.83 2.46
N VAL A 130 9.11 -16.94 1.42
CA VAL A 130 9.35 -18.21 0.72
C VAL A 130 9.92 -19.27 1.68
N ARG A 131 10.82 -18.89 2.60
CA ARG A 131 11.32 -19.79 3.65
C ARG A 131 10.24 -20.21 4.65
N THR A 132 9.38 -19.31 5.08
CA THR A 132 8.28 -19.61 6.02
C THR A 132 7.31 -20.60 5.41
N PHE A 133 6.92 -20.42 4.14
CA PHE A 133 6.14 -21.43 3.42
C PHE A 133 6.92 -22.74 3.27
N GLY A 134 8.21 -22.68 2.95
CA GLY A 134 9.09 -23.86 2.96
C GLY A 134 9.01 -24.65 4.28
N ILE A 135 9.03 -23.97 5.43
CA ILE A 135 8.87 -24.58 6.76
C ILE A 135 7.48 -25.20 6.93
N ILE A 136 6.40 -24.48 6.57
CA ILE A 136 5.02 -24.98 6.69
C ILE A 136 4.83 -26.27 5.86
N TYR A 137 5.27 -26.26 4.60
CA TYR A 137 5.19 -27.43 3.72
C TYR A 137 6.09 -28.59 4.20
N ALA A 138 7.25 -28.30 4.82
CA ALA A 138 8.08 -29.31 5.47
C ALA A 138 7.37 -29.98 6.65
N LEU A 139 6.72 -29.19 7.51
CA LEU A 139 5.96 -29.71 8.65
C LEU A 139 4.80 -30.59 8.19
N ILE A 140 4.04 -30.16 7.17
CA ILE A 140 2.97 -30.96 6.58
C ILE A 140 3.53 -32.28 6.00
N SER A 141 4.68 -32.24 5.32
CA SER A 141 5.35 -33.42 4.77
C SER A 141 5.75 -34.44 5.86
N VAL A 142 6.34 -33.98 6.97
CA VAL A 142 6.74 -34.83 8.09
C VAL A 142 5.52 -35.44 8.79
N LEU A 143 4.49 -34.63 9.06
CA LEU A 143 3.26 -35.13 9.67
C LEU A 143 2.54 -36.16 8.79
N THR A 144 2.56 -35.96 7.47
CA THR A 144 2.03 -36.90 6.47
C THR A 144 2.77 -38.24 6.51
N LEU A 145 4.10 -38.23 6.66
CA LEU A 145 4.92 -39.43 6.80
C LEU A 145 4.62 -40.19 8.10
N LEU A 146 4.58 -39.47 9.22
CA LEU A 146 4.31 -40.04 10.54
C LEU A 146 2.92 -40.65 10.59
N TRP A 147 1.91 -39.98 10.01
CA TRP A 147 0.56 -40.52 9.89
C TRP A 147 0.53 -41.79 9.02
N GLY A 148 1.21 -41.77 7.87
CA GLY A 148 1.33 -42.96 7.01
C GLY A 148 1.93 -44.15 7.75
N LEU A 149 2.98 -43.91 8.57
CA LEU A 149 3.68 -44.96 9.31
C LEU A 149 2.79 -45.53 10.42
N TYR A 150 2.14 -44.64 11.17
CA TYR A 150 1.16 -45.01 12.18
C TYR A 150 0.02 -45.85 11.58
N SER A 151 -0.59 -45.37 10.47
CA SER A 151 -1.66 -46.07 9.77
C SER A 151 -1.20 -47.45 9.28
N TYR A 152 0.03 -47.57 8.75
CA TYR A 152 0.60 -48.84 8.34
C TYR A 152 0.76 -49.81 9.53
N GLN A 153 1.38 -49.37 10.63
CA GLN A 153 1.60 -50.21 11.83
C GLN A 153 0.28 -50.65 12.48
N ARG A 154 -0.69 -49.73 12.56
CA ARG A 154 -2.05 -50.02 13.03
C ARG A 154 -2.70 -51.10 12.17
N ARG A 155 -2.66 -50.96 10.85
CA ARG A 155 -3.22 -51.96 9.91
C ARG A 155 -2.52 -53.30 9.99
N VAL A 156 -1.19 -53.34 10.15
CA VAL A 156 -0.43 -54.58 10.41
C VAL A 156 -0.96 -55.30 11.66
N THR A 157 -1.22 -54.55 12.72
CA THR A 157 -1.77 -55.09 13.99
C THR A 157 -3.20 -55.62 13.81
N LEU A 158 -4.05 -54.89 13.09
CA LEU A 158 -5.42 -55.30 12.77
C LEU A 158 -5.47 -56.53 11.85
N ILE A 159 -4.57 -56.62 10.88
CA ILE A 159 -4.43 -57.79 10.00
C ILE A 159 -4.00 -59.03 10.80
N LYS A 160 -3.01 -58.88 11.70
CA LYS A 160 -2.55 -59.98 12.57
C LYS A 160 -3.63 -60.45 13.55
N SER A 161 -4.49 -59.54 14.03
CA SER A 161 -5.59 -59.83 14.96
C SER A 161 -6.91 -60.25 14.28
N LYS A 162 -6.96 -60.32 12.94
CA LYS A 162 -8.15 -60.67 12.15
C LYS A 162 -9.37 -59.78 12.43
N TRP A 163 -9.13 -58.47 12.56
CA TRP A 163 -10.20 -57.50 12.76
C TRP A 163 -11.25 -57.55 11.62
N PRO A 164 -12.55 -57.59 11.92
CA PRO A 164 -13.61 -57.73 10.91
C PRO A 164 -14.05 -56.40 10.25
N GLY A 165 -13.60 -55.25 10.77
CA GLY A 165 -14.01 -53.93 10.28
C GLY A 165 -13.19 -53.42 9.07
N SER A 166 -13.57 -52.25 8.56
CA SER A 166 -12.88 -51.61 7.43
C SER A 166 -11.44 -51.18 7.80
N PHE A 167 -10.57 -51.23 6.79
CA PHE A 167 -9.20 -50.75 6.85
C PHE A 167 -9.06 -49.33 6.29
N ASP A 168 -10.12 -48.72 5.77
CA ASP A 168 -10.05 -47.43 5.07
C ASP A 168 -9.50 -46.32 5.96
N ASP A 169 -8.60 -45.51 5.39
CA ASP A 169 -8.11 -44.30 6.05
C ASP A 169 -8.96 -43.11 5.58
N LEU A 170 -10.08 -42.91 6.26
CA LEU A 170 -11.03 -41.85 5.96
C LEU A 170 -10.62 -40.49 6.57
N ILE A 171 -9.58 -40.47 7.41
CA ILE A 171 -9.22 -39.29 8.21
C ILE A 171 -7.96 -38.62 7.65
N GLY A 172 -6.94 -39.41 7.33
CA GLY A 172 -5.66 -38.89 6.88
C GLY A 172 -5.76 -38.01 5.63
N PRO A 173 -6.25 -38.53 4.49
CA PRO A 173 -6.23 -37.77 3.23
C PRO A 173 -7.01 -36.45 3.32
N PRO A 174 -8.22 -36.40 3.92
CA PRO A 174 -8.92 -35.13 4.14
C PRO A 174 -8.15 -34.13 5.01
N ILE A 175 -7.46 -34.56 6.06
CA ILE A 175 -6.67 -33.66 6.93
C ILE A 175 -5.51 -33.04 6.15
N VAL A 176 -4.79 -33.83 5.35
CA VAL A 176 -3.67 -33.31 4.54
C VAL A 176 -4.18 -32.36 3.46
N CYS A 177 -5.29 -32.67 2.81
CA CYS A 177 -5.95 -31.75 1.87
C CYS A 177 -6.39 -30.45 2.56
N ALA A 178 -6.97 -30.52 3.76
CA ALA A 178 -7.39 -29.33 4.51
C ALA A 178 -6.18 -28.48 4.95
N ALA A 179 -5.12 -29.10 5.46
CA ALA A 179 -3.90 -28.40 5.89
C ALA A 179 -3.20 -27.71 4.71
N THR A 180 -3.10 -28.39 3.56
CA THR A 180 -2.54 -27.79 2.34
C THR A 180 -3.41 -26.68 1.79
N PHE A 181 -4.73 -26.85 1.81
CA PHE A 181 -5.67 -25.81 1.42
C PHE A 181 -5.59 -24.58 2.33
N LEU A 182 -5.49 -24.75 3.65
CA LEU A 182 -5.31 -23.63 4.59
C LEU A 182 -3.97 -22.93 4.40
N ALA A 183 -2.89 -23.65 4.13
CA ALA A 183 -1.59 -23.06 3.81
C ALA A 183 -1.65 -22.22 2.52
N ILE A 184 -2.39 -22.68 1.51
CA ILE A 184 -2.64 -21.91 0.28
C ILE A 184 -3.56 -20.71 0.57
N LEU A 185 -4.61 -20.88 1.38
CA LEU A 185 -5.55 -19.82 1.74
C LEU A 185 -4.86 -18.69 2.52
N ALA A 186 -3.93 -19.03 3.43
CA ALA A 186 -3.12 -18.08 4.17
C ALA A 186 -2.30 -17.15 3.25
N ASN A 187 -1.90 -17.63 2.07
CA ASN A 187 -1.22 -16.83 1.05
C ASN A 187 -2.13 -15.74 0.44
N PHE A 188 -3.46 -15.92 0.48
CA PHE A 188 -4.44 -14.97 -0.04
C PHE A 188 -5.06 -14.05 1.03
N ILE A 189 -4.84 -14.33 2.32
CA ILE A 189 -5.39 -13.55 3.45
C ILE A 189 -4.62 -12.23 3.71
N ILE A 190 -3.43 -12.05 3.12
CA ILE A 190 -2.59 -10.84 3.33
C ILE A 190 -3.00 -9.67 2.40
N ALA A 191 -4.06 -9.85 1.61
CA ALA A 191 -4.54 -8.84 0.68
C ALA A 191 -5.60 -7.93 1.31
N VAL A 192 -5.43 -6.62 1.14
CA VAL A 192 -6.32 -5.56 1.57
C VAL A 192 -7.21 -5.15 0.39
N ASP A 193 -8.51 -5.41 0.49
CA ASP A 193 -9.50 -4.89 -0.47
C ASP A 193 -9.81 -3.42 -0.18
N LEU A 194 -9.53 -2.49 -1.08
CA LEU A 194 -9.82 -1.08 -0.85
C LEU A 194 -11.33 -0.76 -0.82
N GLY A 195 -12.20 -1.69 -1.23
CA GLY A 195 -13.65 -1.53 -1.17
C GLY A 195 -14.17 -0.58 -2.26
N THR A 196 -15.06 0.33 -1.88
CA THR A 196 -15.56 1.36 -2.80
C THR A 196 -14.58 2.52 -2.89
N VAL A 197 -14.34 3.03 -4.10
CA VAL A 197 -13.52 4.23 -4.34
C VAL A 197 -14.21 5.15 -5.35
N PHE A 198 -13.87 6.44 -5.32
CA PHE A 198 -14.38 7.43 -6.27
C PHE A 198 -13.24 7.96 -7.13
N LYS A 199 -13.34 7.74 -8.44
CA LYS A 199 -12.33 8.13 -9.43
C LYS A 199 -12.82 9.29 -10.28
N GLY A 200 -11.90 10.09 -10.81
CA GLY A 200 -12.23 11.06 -11.86
C GLY A 200 -12.66 10.36 -13.14
N SER A 201 -13.02 11.12 -14.17
CA SER A 201 -13.30 10.55 -15.49
C SER A 201 -13.10 11.59 -16.59
N PRO A 202 -12.87 11.19 -17.86
CA PRO A 202 -12.69 12.15 -18.95
C PRO A 202 -13.84 13.14 -19.12
N SER A 203 -15.07 12.78 -18.74
CA SER A 203 -16.24 13.67 -18.78
C SER A 203 -16.23 14.73 -17.68
N GLY A 204 -15.37 14.58 -16.68
CA GLY A 204 -15.35 15.38 -15.45
C GLY A 204 -16.38 14.92 -14.42
N LYS A 205 -17.18 13.88 -14.65
CA LYS A 205 -18.00 13.30 -13.58
C LYS A 205 -17.15 12.40 -12.70
N ILE A 206 -17.40 12.43 -11.39
CA ILE A 206 -16.77 11.51 -10.47
C ILE A 206 -17.59 10.23 -10.46
N VAL A 207 -16.93 9.08 -10.61
CA VAL A 207 -17.59 7.79 -10.75
C VAL A 207 -17.24 6.88 -9.58
N GLN A 208 -18.23 6.17 -9.06
CA GLN A 208 -18.00 5.10 -8.11
C GLN A 208 -17.40 3.89 -8.83
N ALA A 209 -16.33 3.32 -8.25
CA ALA A 209 -15.65 2.14 -8.76
C ALA A 209 -15.28 1.20 -7.62
N LYS A 210 -14.95 -0.05 -7.99
CA LYS A 210 -14.31 -0.98 -7.08
C LYS A 210 -12.82 -0.65 -6.98
N GLY A 211 -12.31 -0.49 -5.76
CA GLY A 211 -10.89 -0.27 -5.49
C GLY A 211 -10.07 -1.53 -5.73
N ALA A 212 -8.75 -1.36 -5.91
CA ALA A 212 -7.86 -2.50 -6.04
C ALA A 212 -7.80 -3.35 -4.77
N THR A 213 -7.36 -4.58 -4.95
CA THR A 213 -6.89 -5.45 -3.87
C THR A 213 -5.37 -5.35 -3.84
N VAL A 214 -4.80 -4.91 -2.71
CA VAL A 214 -3.37 -4.58 -2.56
C VAL A 214 -2.73 -5.34 -1.42
N GLU A 215 -1.43 -5.57 -1.48
CA GLU A 215 -0.68 -6.16 -0.36
C GLU A 215 -0.22 -5.06 0.61
N LEU A 216 -0.38 -5.31 1.92
CA LEU A 216 0.12 -4.41 2.96
C LEU A 216 1.64 -4.56 3.12
N LYS A 217 2.41 -3.48 2.88
CA LYS A 217 3.86 -3.48 3.16
C LYS A 217 4.14 -3.27 4.65
N ARG A 218 5.32 -3.72 5.11
CA ARG A 218 5.74 -3.66 6.53
C ARG A 218 5.82 -2.25 7.11
N ASP A 219 6.08 -1.24 6.30
CA ASP A 219 6.16 0.17 6.68
C ASP A 219 4.84 0.93 6.45
N GLN A 220 3.79 0.22 6.04
CA GLN A 220 2.50 0.80 5.70
C GLN A 220 1.45 0.52 6.77
N VAL A 221 0.38 1.30 6.72
CA VAL A 221 -0.83 1.13 7.53
C VAL A 221 -2.04 1.06 6.62
N VAL A 222 -3.07 0.32 7.04
CA VAL A 222 -4.41 0.36 6.45
C VAL A 222 -5.26 1.29 7.30
N ILE A 223 -5.90 2.25 6.65
CA ILE A 223 -6.77 3.23 7.30
C ILE A 223 -8.20 3.01 6.78
N ASP A 224 -9.12 2.78 7.71
CA ASP A 224 -10.56 2.82 7.43
C ASP A 224 -11.00 4.28 7.43
N ILE A 225 -11.38 4.77 6.24
CA ILE A 225 -11.64 6.19 6.01
C ILE A 225 -12.96 6.56 6.68
N ALA A 226 -12.93 7.63 7.48
CA ALA A 226 -14.10 8.19 8.14
C ALA A 226 -14.57 9.46 7.43
N TYR A 227 -13.64 10.35 7.10
CA TYR A 227 -13.93 11.60 6.40
C TYR A 227 -12.82 11.93 5.40
N SER A 228 -13.16 12.72 4.39
CA SER A 228 -12.16 13.39 3.54
C SER A 228 -12.57 14.82 3.27
N GLY A 229 -11.63 15.76 3.40
CA GLY A 229 -11.82 17.08 2.83
C GLY A 229 -11.83 17.05 1.29
N LEU A 230 -12.41 18.07 0.68
CA LEU A 230 -12.37 18.32 -0.77
C LEU A 230 -11.83 19.73 -1.03
N CYS A 231 -10.85 19.86 -1.94
CA CYS A 231 -10.33 21.18 -2.33
C CYS A 231 -10.03 21.36 -3.81
N GLY A 232 -9.56 22.55 -4.17
CA GLY A 232 -9.28 22.94 -5.56
C GLY A 232 -8.25 22.02 -6.25
N THR A 233 -7.33 21.41 -5.49
CA THR A 233 -6.40 20.42 -6.04
C THR A 233 -7.12 19.22 -6.65
N ASP A 234 -8.23 18.76 -6.05
CA ASP A 234 -9.02 17.66 -6.59
C ASP A 234 -9.75 18.06 -7.88
N LEU A 235 -10.12 19.35 -8.05
CA LEU A 235 -10.67 19.86 -9.31
C LEU A 235 -9.67 19.73 -10.46
N HIS A 236 -8.37 19.94 -10.20
CA HIS A 236 -7.33 19.77 -11.22
C HIS A 236 -7.20 18.31 -11.70
N PHE A 237 -7.52 17.34 -10.83
CA PHE A 237 -7.49 15.91 -11.15
C PHE A 237 -8.85 15.33 -11.56
N ARG A 238 -9.93 16.14 -11.55
CA ARG A 238 -11.31 15.74 -11.86
C ARG A 238 -11.45 14.93 -13.16
N LYS A 239 -10.60 15.22 -14.16
CA LYS A 239 -10.63 14.57 -15.48
C LYS A 239 -9.78 13.30 -15.60
N ARG A 240 -9.09 12.88 -14.53
CA ARG A 240 -8.23 11.69 -14.53
C ARG A 240 -9.00 10.45 -14.10
N GLY A 241 -9.17 9.50 -15.02
CA GLY A 241 -9.86 8.23 -14.77
C GLY A 241 -9.01 7.14 -14.13
N ASP A 242 -7.70 7.36 -14.06
CA ASP A 242 -6.72 6.37 -13.60
C ASP A 242 -6.38 6.50 -12.10
N MET A 243 -7.02 7.42 -11.38
CA MET A 243 -6.73 7.67 -9.96
C MET A 243 -7.98 7.81 -9.09
N VAL A 244 -7.88 7.35 -7.85
CA VAL A 244 -8.80 7.66 -6.76
C VAL A 244 -8.54 9.09 -6.31
N LEU A 245 -9.61 9.86 -6.15
CA LEU A 245 -9.53 11.28 -5.78
C LEU A 245 -9.51 11.48 -4.25
N GLY A 246 -9.26 12.71 -3.82
CA GLY A 246 -9.15 13.14 -2.43
C GLY A 246 -7.75 12.97 -1.86
N HIS A 247 -7.25 13.98 -1.16
CA HIS A 247 -5.94 13.99 -0.47
C HIS A 247 -5.99 14.63 0.92
N GLU A 248 -7.16 14.57 1.55
CA GLU A 248 -7.45 15.20 2.84
C GLU A 248 -8.13 14.20 3.77
N GLY A 249 -7.64 12.97 3.73
CA GLY A 249 -8.27 11.82 4.37
C GLY A 249 -7.99 11.77 5.86
N VAL A 250 -9.00 11.33 6.61
CA VAL A 250 -8.89 11.02 8.03
C VAL A 250 -9.70 9.78 8.36
N GLY A 251 -9.23 9.01 9.32
CA GLY A 251 -9.83 7.72 9.66
C GLY A 251 -9.16 7.05 10.84
N VAL A 252 -9.39 5.75 10.96
CA VAL A 252 -8.88 4.91 12.04
C VAL A 252 -8.03 3.80 11.45
N ILE A 253 -6.87 3.54 12.04
CA ILE A 253 -6.00 2.44 11.59
C ILE A 253 -6.66 1.10 11.89
N SER A 254 -6.86 0.29 10.86
CA SER A 254 -7.42 -1.07 10.97
C SER A 254 -6.34 -2.17 10.89
N GLN A 255 -5.21 -1.90 10.23
CA GLN A 255 -4.06 -2.81 10.19
C GLN A 255 -2.73 -2.05 10.15
N VAL A 256 -1.67 -2.66 10.66
CA VAL A 256 -0.31 -2.10 10.66
C VAL A 256 0.68 -3.12 10.12
N GLY A 257 1.63 -2.65 9.30
CA GLY A 257 2.78 -3.43 8.91
C GLY A 257 3.76 -3.65 10.07
N GLU A 258 4.56 -4.70 9.98
CA GLU A 258 5.44 -5.18 11.07
C GLU A 258 6.52 -4.16 11.51
N ASP A 259 6.97 -3.30 10.59
CA ASP A 259 8.01 -2.30 10.84
C ASP A 259 7.44 -0.96 11.34
N VAL A 260 6.11 -0.81 11.38
CA VAL A 260 5.45 0.39 11.92
C VAL A 260 5.60 0.42 13.44
N LYS A 261 6.29 1.45 13.95
CA LYS A 261 6.51 1.66 15.41
C LYS A 261 5.83 2.91 15.97
N ILE A 262 5.45 3.84 15.11
CA ILE A 262 4.93 5.17 15.48
C ILE A 262 3.41 5.24 15.55
N LEU A 263 2.72 4.20 15.07
CA LEU A 263 1.26 4.10 14.95
C LEU A 263 0.81 2.69 15.31
N LYS A 264 -0.44 2.54 15.79
CA LYS A 264 -1.06 1.26 16.11
C LYS A 264 -2.52 1.19 15.65
N VAL A 265 -3.05 -0.03 15.56
CA VAL A 265 -4.49 -0.26 15.31
C VAL A 265 -5.33 0.51 16.34
N GLY A 266 -6.38 1.17 15.85
CA GLY A 266 -7.26 2.03 16.64
C GLY A 266 -6.80 3.49 16.75
N ASP A 267 -5.59 3.85 16.33
CA ASP A 267 -5.19 5.27 16.29
C ASP A 267 -6.03 6.05 15.26
N ARG A 268 -6.44 7.25 15.66
CA ARG A 268 -7.06 8.27 14.81
C ARG A 268 -5.98 8.99 14.02
N VAL A 269 -6.07 8.97 12.70
CA VAL A 269 -5.02 9.47 11.82
C VAL A 269 -5.56 10.23 10.62
N GLY A 270 -4.71 11.10 10.08
CA GLY A 270 -4.94 11.82 8.82
C GLY A 270 -3.70 11.77 7.92
N TRP A 271 -3.91 12.01 6.64
CA TRP A 271 -2.83 12.17 5.68
C TRP A 271 -3.17 13.24 4.65
N GLY A 272 -2.12 13.84 4.10
CA GLY A 272 -2.22 14.94 3.16
C GLY A 272 -1.62 14.62 1.79
N TYR A 273 -1.10 15.66 1.16
CA TYR A 273 -0.61 15.63 -0.22
C TYR A 273 0.69 14.83 -0.45
N ASN A 274 1.56 14.70 0.56
CA ASN A 274 2.86 14.00 0.43
C ASN A 274 2.75 12.59 1.03
N HIS A 275 3.08 11.56 0.25
CA HIS A 275 2.93 10.15 0.62
C HIS A 275 4.26 9.45 0.93
N ASN A 276 5.37 9.92 0.33
CA ASN A 276 6.68 9.31 0.55
C ASN A 276 7.84 10.26 0.20
N ALA A 277 9.05 9.93 0.65
CA ALA A 277 10.30 10.56 0.25
C ALA A 277 11.48 9.58 0.41
N CYS A 278 12.60 9.81 -0.27
CA CYS A 278 13.73 8.86 -0.29
C CYS A 278 14.45 8.67 1.05
N GLY A 279 14.34 9.62 1.98
CA GLY A 279 14.93 9.53 3.32
C GLY A 279 16.44 9.80 3.41
N TYR A 280 17.17 9.84 2.30
CA TYR A 280 18.63 10.00 2.29
C TYR A 280 19.17 11.27 1.62
N CYS A 281 18.35 12.01 0.86
CA CYS A 281 18.83 13.22 0.20
C CYS A 281 19.03 14.38 1.20
N LYS A 282 19.77 15.41 0.78
CA LYS A 282 20.00 16.63 1.58
C LYS A 282 18.70 17.21 2.15
N GLN A 283 17.64 17.25 1.36
CA GLN A 283 16.35 17.77 1.79
C GLN A 283 15.74 16.89 2.89
N CYS A 284 15.75 15.55 2.73
CA CYS A 284 15.23 14.63 3.73
C CYS A 284 16.00 14.72 5.06
N TRP A 285 17.34 14.80 5.03
CA TRP A 285 18.16 14.93 6.23
C TRP A 285 17.93 16.24 6.99
N ASN A 286 17.56 17.31 6.28
CA ASN A 286 17.17 18.58 6.90
C ASN A 286 15.69 18.63 7.29
N GLY A 287 14.97 17.50 7.26
CA GLY A 287 13.54 17.43 7.57
C GLY A 287 12.65 18.13 6.54
N MET A 288 13.16 18.41 5.34
CA MET A 288 12.45 19.06 4.23
C MET A 288 11.94 18.01 3.22
N ASP A 289 11.31 16.94 3.72
CA ASP A 289 10.85 15.82 2.90
C ASP A 289 9.88 16.21 1.76
N VAL A 290 9.09 17.26 1.94
CA VAL A 290 8.22 17.85 0.89
C VAL A 290 9.01 18.41 -0.32
N LEU A 291 10.31 18.68 -0.15
CA LEU A 291 11.21 19.14 -1.22
C LEU A 291 12.13 18.03 -1.73
N CYS A 292 11.92 16.77 -1.31
CA CYS A 292 12.65 15.64 -1.84
C CYS A 292 12.45 15.54 -3.38
N PRO A 293 13.52 15.31 -4.16
CA PRO A 293 13.40 15.09 -5.61
C PRO A 293 12.65 13.80 -5.97
N GLU A 294 12.71 12.80 -5.11
CA GLU A 294 12.04 11.49 -5.26
C GLU A 294 10.77 11.38 -4.40
N ARG A 295 10.17 12.53 -4.04
CA ARG A 295 8.93 12.51 -3.27
C ARG A 295 7.80 11.88 -4.07
N GLN A 296 6.95 11.14 -3.37
CA GLN A 296 5.70 10.62 -3.90
C GLN A 296 4.57 11.49 -3.37
N MET A 297 3.75 12.03 -4.27
CA MET A 297 2.66 12.94 -3.93
C MET A 297 1.36 12.50 -4.58
N TYR A 298 0.26 12.96 -3.99
CA TYR A 298 -1.07 12.81 -4.56
C TYR A 298 -1.12 13.31 -6.01
N GLY A 299 -1.65 12.47 -6.89
CA GLY A 299 -1.72 12.70 -8.33
C GLY A 299 -0.45 12.35 -9.11
N ALA A 300 0.67 12.05 -8.45
CA ALA A 300 1.92 11.66 -9.13
C ALA A 300 2.31 10.21 -8.87
N ALA A 301 2.02 9.69 -7.68
CA ALA A 301 2.28 8.32 -7.26
C ALA A 301 1.06 7.77 -6.53
N ASP A 302 1.03 6.46 -6.27
CA ASP A 302 0.03 5.83 -5.43
C ASP A 302 -1.42 6.17 -5.85
N LEU A 303 -1.68 6.11 -7.16
CA LEU A 303 -2.94 6.58 -7.76
C LEU A 303 -4.19 5.85 -7.24
N GLU A 304 -4.02 4.69 -6.61
CA GLU A 304 -5.08 3.91 -5.96
C GLU A 304 -5.39 4.39 -4.52
N PHE A 305 -4.52 5.22 -3.90
CA PHE A 305 -4.57 5.57 -2.47
C PHE A 305 -5.03 7.02 -2.22
N GLY A 306 -6.07 7.43 -2.95
CA GLY A 306 -6.84 8.63 -2.62
C GLY A 306 -7.72 8.44 -1.37
N SER A 307 -8.35 9.52 -0.91
CA SER A 307 -9.19 9.52 0.29
C SER A 307 -10.69 9.50 0.03
N PHE A 308 -11.13 9.55 -1.22
CA PHE A 308 -12.52 9.29 -1.57
C PHE A 308 -12.73 7.79 -1.79
N GLY A 309 -12.95 7.07 -0.69
CA GLY A 309 -13.23 5.65 -0.69
C GLY A 309 -13.39 5.08 0.72
N ASP A 310 -13.47 3.75 0.81
CA ASP A 310 -13.64 3.05 2.08
C ASP A 310 -12.32 2.93 2.86
N ARG A 311 -11.21 2.65 2.16
CA ARG A 311 -9.89 2.36 2.76
C ARG A 311 -8.75 2.94 1.95
N ALA A 312 -7.64 3.25 2.63
CA ALA A 312 -6.37 3.59 2.00
C ALA A 312 -5.20 2.81 2.63
N VAL A 313 -4.15 2.57 1.85
CA VAL A 313 -2.89 1.98 2.32
C VAL A 313 -1.75 2.95 2.08
N LEU A 314 -1.08 3.39 3.14
CA LEU A 314 -0.11 4.48 3.08
C LEU A 314 1.12 4.19 3.91
N ASN A 315 2.25 4.81 3.55
CA ASN A 315 3.47 4.77 4.36
C ASN A 315 3.19 5.42 5.73
N ALA A 316 3.42 4.67 6.80
CA ALA A 316 3.13 5.10 8.18
C ALA A 316 3.84 6.41 8.55
N TYR A 317 5.00 6.69 7.96
CA TYR A 317 5.77 7.90 8.24
C TYR A 317 5.15 9.18 7.69
N PHE A 318 4.21 9.09 6.73
CA PHE A 318 3.50 10.21 6.13
C PHE A 318 2.04 10.29 6.59
N VAL A 319 1.69 9.48 7.58
CA VAL A 319 0.40 9.48 8.26
C VAL A 319 0.57 10.16 9.62
N HIS A 320 -0.34 11.08 9.94
CA HIS A 320 -0.27 11.94 11.11
C HIS A 320 -1.34 11.57 12.13
N LYS A 321 -0.94 11.35 13.38
CA LYS A 321 -1.90 11.14 14.47
C LYS A 321 -2.70 12.41 14.72
N ILE A 322 -4.02 12.27 14.83
CA ILE A 322 -4.94 13.38 15.11
C ILE A 322 -5.13 13.46 16.63
N PRO A 323 -4.85 14.62 17.27
CA PRO A 323 -5.13 14.85 18.69
C PRO A 323 -6.61 14.65 19.01
N ASP A 324 -6.90 14.17 20.23
CA ASP A 324 -8.26 13.78 20.57
C ASP A 324 -9.25 14.95 20.60
N GLU A 325 -8.72 16.14 20.89
CA GLU A 325 -9.44 17.41 20.96
C GLU A 325 -9.96 17.90 19.61
N ILE A 326 -9.44 17.37 18.48
CA ILE A 326 -9.90 17.73 17.14
C ILE A 326 -10.92 16.67 16.69
N PRO A 327 -12.22 16.99 16.53
CA PRO A 327 -13.19 16.05 15.95
C PRO A 327 -12.76 15.57 14.56
N LEU A 328 -12.93 14.28 14.25
CA LEU A 328 -12.43 13.74 12.98
C LEU A 328 -13.03 14.46 11.76
N ARG A 329 -14.33 14.80 11.80
CA ARG A 329 -15.00 15.56 10.74
C ARG A 329 -14.33 16.90 10.41
N LEU A 330 -13.60 17.51 11.35
CA LEU A 330 -12.91 18.79 11.16
C LEU A 330 -11.45 18.64 10.73
N ALA A 331 -10.87 17.45 10.88
CA ALA A 331 -9.43 17.23 10.73
C ALA A 331 -8.97 17.07 9.27
N GLY A 332 -9.85 16.67 8.34
CA GLY A 332 -9.53 16.49 6.92
C GLY A 332 -8.97 17.77 6.27
N PRO A 333 -9.68 18.90 6.32
CA PRO A 333 -9.18 20.17 5.79
C PRO A 333 -7.84 20.64 6.39
N LEU A 334 -7.49 20.21 7.60
CA LEU A 334 -6.21 20.54 8.22
C LEU A 334 -5.04 19.80 7.52
N GLN A 335 -5.30 18.63 6.93
CA GLN A 335 -4.26 17.84 6.24
C GLN A 335 -3.73 18.50 4.95
N CYS A 336 -4.46 19.48 4.40
CA CYS A 336 -4.07 20.24 3.21
C CYS A 336 -4.08 21.75 3.49
N GLY A 337 -5.26 22.36 3.63
CA GLY A 337 -5.39 23.81 3.81
C GLY A 337 -4.70 24.28 5.09
N GLY A 338 -4.89 23.56 6.19
CA GLY A 338 -4.24 23.86 7.46
C GLY A 338 -2.73 23.74 7.39
N ALA A 339 -2.25 22.59 6.90
CA ALA A 339 -0.83 22.32 6.70
C ALA A 339 -0.16 23.34 5.77
N THR A 340 -0.80 23.73 4.67
CA THR A 340 -0.25 24.70 3.70
C THR A 340 -0.06 26.08 4.33
N VAL A 341 -1.09 26.58 5.00
CA VAL A 341 -1.06 27.90 5.64
C VAL A 341 -0.09 27.92 6.81
N TYR A 342 -0.10 26.89 7.67
CA TYR A 342 0.80 26.82 8.81
C TYR A 342 2.25 26.70 8.37
N SER A 343 2.53 25.92 7.31
CA SER A 343 3.84 25.85 6.66
C SER A 343 4.29 27.23 6.14
N ALA A 344 3.40 27.97 5.48
CA ALA A 344 3.68 29.32 4.99
C ALA A 344 4.06 30.29 6.11
N ILE A 345 3.36 30.22 7.24
CA ILE A 345 3.64 31.02 8.44
C ILE A 345 5.01 30.66 9.03
N VAL A 346 5.27 29.37 9.25
CA VAL A 346 6.53 28.89 9.85
C VAL A 346 7.73 29.17 8.94
N ASN A 347 7.63 28.89 7.65
CA ASN A 347 8.73 29.11 6.69
C ASN A 347 9.01 30.60 6.47
N SER A 348 8.02 31.46 6.71
CA SER A 348 8.17 32.91 6.62
C SER A 348 8.67 33.54 7.93
N GLU A 349 8.78 32.74 8.99
CA GLU A 349 9.19 33.16 10.34
C GLU A 349 8.31 34.29 10.91
N ILE A 350 7.01 34.27 10.61
CA ILE A 350 6.04 35.28 11.07
C ILE A 350 5.93 35.22 12.60
N ARG A 351 5.93 36.39 13.23
CA ARG A 351 5.90 36.60 14.68
C ARG A 351 4.65 37.35 15.11
N SER A 352 4.35 37.29 16.40
CA SER A 352 3.14 37.87 16.99
C SER A 352 3.01 39.39 16.82
N ASN A 353 4.11 40.11 16.58
CA ASN A 353 4.13 41.55 16.38
C ASN A 353 3.96 41.97 14.91
N ASP A 354 3.88 41.01 13.98
CA ASP A 354 3.82 41.29 12.55
C ASP A 354 2.38 41.58 12.11
N ARG A 355 2.27 42.43 11.08
CA ARG A 355 0.99 42.70 10.41
C ARG A 355 0.89 41.91 9.12
N VAL A 356 -0.12 41.05 9.02
CA VAL A 356 -0.23 40.05 7.96
C VAL A 356 -1.51 40.26 7.15
N GLY A 357 -1.35 40.48 5.86
CA GLY A 357 -2.43 40.49 4.89
C GLY A 357 -2.78 39.09 4.41
N VAL A 358 -4.06 38.74 4.43
CA VAL A 358 -4.59 37.50 3.85
C VAL A 358 -5.45 37.87 2.65
N VAL A 359 -4.99 37.52 1.44
CA VAL A 359 -5.73 37.77 0.20
C VAL A 359 -6.65 36.60 -0.09
N GLY A 360 -7.96 36.89 -0.12
CA GLY A 360 -9.03 35.93 -0.30
C GLY A 360 -9.47 35.27 1.01
N LEU A 361 -10.77 35.31 1.31
CA LEU A 361 -11.36 34.59 2.44
C LEU A 361 -12.08 33.32 1.94
N GLY A 362 -11.29 32.30 1.62
CA GLY A 362 -11.75 30.98 1.14
C GLY A 362 -11.28 29.84 2.05
N GLY A 363 -11.14 28.64 1.46
CA GLY A 363 -10.71 27.45 2.19
C GLY A 363 -9.33 27.58 2.88
N LEU A 364 -8.37 28.25 2.26
CA LEU A 364 -7.07 28.55 2.87
C LEU A 364 -7.16 29.80 3.78
N GLY A 365 -7.70 30.89 3.26
CA GLY A 365 -7.75 32.18 3.97
C GLY A 365 -8.45 32.13 5.33
N HIS A 366 -9.54 31.37 5.48
CA HIS A 366 -10.23 31.29 6.78
C HIS A 366 -9.39 30.58 7.87
N LEU A 367 -8.54 29.62 7.48
CA LEU A 367 -7.58 28.99 8.39
C LEU A 367 -6.40 29.93 8.66
N ALA A 368 -5.94 30.68 7.65
CA ALA A 368 -4.88 31.68 7.81
C ALA A 368 -5.22 32.74 8.84
N VAL A 369 -6.43 33.31 8.76
CA VAL A 369 -6.89 34.29 9.75
C VAL A 369 -6.85 33.68 11.15
N GLN A 370 -7.39 32.48 11.34
CA GLN A 370 -7.40 31.83 12.65
C GLN A 370 -6.00 31.56 13.20
N TYR A 371 -5.10 30.97 12.42
CA TYR A 371 -3.73 30.68 12.87
C TYR A 371 -3.00 31.97 13.25
N LEU A 372 -2.97 32.95 12.35
CA LEU A 372 -2.26 34.21 12.57
C LEU A 372 -2.78 34.94 13.81
N ARG A 373 -4.10 34.99 14.00
CA ARG A 373 -4.72 35.63 15.17
C ARG A 373 -4.41 34.90 16.47
N LYS A 374 -4.48 33.56 16.47
CA LYS A 374 -4.13 32.75 17.65
C LYS A 374 -2.62 32.75 17.95
N MET A 375 -1.78 33.12 16.97
CA MET A 375 -0.36 33.41 17.16
C MET A 375 -0.07 34.87 17.57
N GLY A 376 -1.10 35.74 17.63
CA GLY A 376 -1.00 37.11 18.12
C GLY A 376 -0.86 38.19 17.05
N CYS A 377 -0.75 37.83 15.77
CA CYS A 377 -0.48 38.78 14.67
C CYS A 377 -1.64 39.76 14.44
N ASP A 378 -1.36 40.94 13.90
CA ASP A 378 -2.37 41.87 13.38
C ASP A 378 -2.79 41.43 11.97
N VAL A 379 -4.07 41.08 11.73
CA VAL A 379 -4.50 40.39 10.50
C VAL A 379 -5.50 41.19 9.68
N VAL A 380 -5.10 41.55 8.47
CA VAL A 380 -5.92 42.25 7.49
C VAL A 380 -6.43 41.27 6.45
N VAL A 381 -7.75 41.21 6.24
CA VAL A 381 -8.33 40.39 5.16
C VAL A 381 -8.63 41.26 3.95
N PHE A 382 -8.07 40.89 2.80
CA PHE A 382 -8.41 41.48 1.51
C PHE A 382 -9.38 40.58 0.76
N SER A 383 -10.60 41.07 0.52
CA SER A 383 -11.66 40.34 -0.20
C SER A 383 -12.22 41.20 -1.33
N GLN A 384 -12.81 40.58 -2.35
CA GLN A 384 -13.35 41.30 -3.50
C GLN A 384 -14.52 42.23 -3.12
N THR A 385 -15.37 41.82 -2.18
CA THR A 385 -16.56 42.56 -1.74
C THR A 385 -16.74 42.42 -0.22
N ASN A 386 -17.63 43.24 0.36
CA ASN A 386 -18.01 43.17 1.78
C ASN A 386 -18.80 41.92 2.19
N SER A 387 -19.20 41.05 1.26
CA SER A 387 -20.06 39.88 1.53
C SER A 387 -19.53 38.94 2.63
N LYS A 388 -18.22 38.96 2.91
CA LYS A 388 -17.56 38.10 3.90
C LYS A 388 -16.98 38.86 5.10
N LYS A 389 -17.29 40.16 5.25
CA LYS A 389 -16.73 41.02 6.31
C LYS A 389 -17.03 40.47 7.71
N GLN A 390 -18.30 40.19 8.01
CA GLN A 390 -18.70 39.67 9.30
C GLN A 390 -18.03 38.32 9.62
N GLN A 391 -17.88 37.45 8.61
CA GLN A 391 -17.22 36.16 8.80
C GLN A 391 -15.72 36.34 9.07
N ALA A 392 -15.05 37.28 8.39
CA ALA A 392 -13.65 37.61 8.67
C ALA A 392 -13.45 38.10 10.11
N GLU A 393 -14.33 38.98 10.59
CA GLU A 393 -14.33 39.48 11.97
C GLU A 393 -14.55 38.34 12.98
N GLN A 394 -15.49 37.44 12.72
CA GLN A 394 -15.73 36.24 13.55
C GLN A 394 -14.52 35.31 13.62
N LEU A 395 -13.79 35.15 12.51
CA LEU A 395 -12.54 34.38 12.46
C LEU A 395 -11.37 35.09 13.17
N GLY A 396 -11.54 36.37 13.49
CA GLY A 396 -10.63 37.17 14.30
C GLY A 396 -9.88 38.26 13.54
N ALA A 397 -10.16 38.50 12.25
CA ALA A 397 -9.49 39.56 11.49
C ALA A 397 -9.63 40.91 12.21
N THR A 398 -8.53 41.67 12.29
CA THR A 398 -8.48 42.99 12.93
C THR A 398 -8.91 44.09 11.96
N GLU A 399 -8.77 43.85 10.66
CA GLU A 399 -9.20 44.77 9.61
C GLU A 399 -9.69 43.99 8.38
N PHE A 400 -10.66 44.55 7.66
CA PHE A 400 -11.20 43.99 6.44
C PHE A 400 -11.26 45.03 5.34
N VAL A 401 -10.74 44.68 4.16
CA VAL A 401 -10.68 45.56 2.99
C VAL A 401 -11.43 44.92 1.83
N ALA A 402 -12.50 45.58 1.39
CA ALA A 402 -13.19 45.27 0.15
C ALA A 402 -12.44 45.90 -1.04
N VAL A 403 -11.65 45.11 -1.76
CA VAL A 403 -10.73 45.56 -2.81
C VAL A 403 -11.44 46.31 -3.95
N LYS A 404 -12.70 45.99 -4.27
CA LYS A 404 -13.47 46.73 -5.29
C LYS A 404 -13.89 48.12 -4.85
N GLU A 405 -14.09 48.32 -3.55
CA GLU A 405 -14.57 49.59 -2.97
C GLU A 405 -13.41 50.48 -2.55
N ASN A 406 -12.28 49.90 -2.17
CA ASN A 406 -11.04 50.60 -1.88
C ASN A 406 -9.87 50.04 -2.71
N PRO A 407 -9.85 50.27 -4.04
CA PRO A 407 -8.83 49.70 -4.93
C PRO A 407 -7.43 50.27 -4.72
N SER A 408 -7.32 51.47 -4.14
CA SER A 408 -6.06 52.17 -3.85
C SER A 408 -5.56 51.91 -2.42
N PHE A 409 -6.28 51.10 -1.63
CA PHE A 409 -5.98 50.82 -0.21
C PHE A 409 -5.80 52.08 0.64
N GLU A 410 -6.61 53.12 0.37
CA GLU A 410 -6.60 54.37 1.14
C GLU A 410 -6.91 54.11 2.61
N GLY A 411 -6.09 54.66 3.50
CA GLY A 411 -6.22 54.49 4.95
C GLY A 411 -5.81 53.11 5.49
N VAL A 412 -5.43 52.16 4.64
CA VAL A 412 -4.97 50.82 5.05
C VAL A 412 -3.48 50.90 5.40
N LYS A 413 -3.11 50.51 6.61
CA LYS A 413 -1.69 50.43 6.99
C LYS A 413 -1.00 49.30 6.22
N PRO A 414 0.24 49.51 5.73
CA PRO A 414 1.00 48.47 5.04
C PRO A 414 1.16 47.19 5.86
N VAL A 415 1.31 46.07 5.18
CA VAL A 415 1.50 44.75 5.79
C VAL A 415 2.93 44.25 5.60
N ASP A 416 3.45 43.54 6.59
CA ASP A 416 4.79 42.95 6.60
C ASP A 416 4.82 41.62 5.83
N TYR A 417 3.73 40.87 5.89
CA TYR A 417 3.56 39.63 5.16
C TYR A 417 2.25 39.62 4.40
N LEU A 418 2.25 39.05 3.19
CA LEU A 418 1.04 38.89 2.38
C LEU A 418 0.89 37.42 1.96
N LEU A 419 -0.04 36.72 2.60
CA LEU A 419 -0.43 35.36 2.22
C LEU A 419 -1.50 35.43 1.13
N VAL A 420 -1.17 34.93 -0.06
CA VAL A 420 -2.09 34.97 -1.21
C VAL A 420 -2.78 33.61 -1.35
N SER A 421 -4.07 33.59 -1.04
CA SER A 421 -4.86 32.35 -0.87
C SER A 421 -6.09 32.27 -1.80
N THR A 422 -6.07 33.06 -2.88
CA THR A 422 -7.09 33.08 -3.93
C THR A 422 -6.95 31.88 -4.87
N SER A 423 -7.99 31.59 -5.65
CA SER A 423 -7.96 30.54 -6.68
C SER A 423 -7.28 30.97 -7.99
N GLN A 424 -7.00 32.26 -8.14
CA GLN A 424 -6.32 32.87 -9.29
C GLN A 424 -5.35 33.94 -8.79
N GLN A 425 -4.36 34.32 -9.61
CA GLN A 425 -3.45 35.40 -9.25
C GLN A 425 -4.20 36.72 -8.99
N PRO A 426 -3.87 37.46 -7.91
CA PRO A 426 -4.44 38.77 -7.67
C PRO A 426 -3.83 39.81 -8.62
N ASP A 427 -4.38 41.02 -8.62
CA ASP A 427 -3.73 42.17 -9.25
C ASP A 427 -2.47 42.56 -8.45
N TRP A 428 -1.32 42.01 -8.86
CA TRP A 428 -0.04 42.22 -8.17
C TRP A 428 0.36 43.70 -8.11
N HIS A 429 0.01 44.52 -9.10
CA HIS A 429 0.33 45.95 -9.07
C HIS A 429 -0.26 46.62 -7.84
N ARG A 430 -1.51 46.27 -7.48
CA ARG A 430 -2.17 46.79 -6.28
C ARG A 430 -1.54 46.24 -5.01
N PHE A 431 -1.33 44.93 -4.93
CA PHE A 431 -0.88 44.31 -3.68
C PHE A 431 0.57 44.65 -3.31
N PHE A 432 1.44 45.00 -4.27
CA PHE A 432 2.78 45.52 -3.98
C PHE A 432 2.74 46.89 -3.30
N GLN A 433 1.71 47.70 -3.55
CA GLN A 433 1.52 48.98 -2.88
C GLN A 433 1.14 48.79 -1.40
N ALA A 434 0.43 47.71 -1.06
CA ALA A 434 0.04 47.36 0.30
C ALA A 434 1.21 46.85 1.17
N MET A 435 2.38 46.56 0.59
CA MET A 435 3.52 46.02 1.33
C MET A 435 4.31 47.11 2.05
N SER A 436 4.73 46.81 3.30
CA SER A 436 5.75 47.57 4.02
C SER A 436 7.14 47.33 3.42
N PRO A 437 8.12 48.24 3.61
CA PRO A 437 9.51 47.96 3.29
C PRO A 437 10.01 46.69 3.97
N ARG A 438 10.77 45.86 3.25
CA ARG A 438 11.23 44.52 3.61
C ARG A 438 10.11 43.48 3.77
N GLY A 439 8.91 43.81 3.33
CA GLY A 439 7.78 42.89 3.37
C GLY A 439 7.99 41.65 2.50
N ARG A 440 7.26 40.58 2.83
CA ARG A 440 7.31 39.28 2.15
C ARG A 440 5.96 38.88 1.58
N ILE A 441 5.94 38.55 0.29
CA ILE A 441 4.78 38.01 -0.41
C ILE A 441 4.92 36.49 -0.47
N VAL A 442 3.88 35.77 -0.06
CA VAL A 442 3.85 34.30 0.00
C VAL A 442 2.68 33.79 -0.84
N PRO A 443 2.91 33.49 -2.14
CA PRO A 443 1.89 32.90 -3.00
C PRO A 443 1.58 31.45 -2.57
N LEU A 444 0.31 31.16 -2.32
CA LEU A 444 -0.22 29.80 -2.07
C LEU A 444 -1.19 29.34 -3.16
N THR A 445 -1.54 30.24 -4.09
CA THR A 445 -2.38 29.94 -5.25
C THR A 445 -1.65 29.01 -6.21
N VAL A 446 -2.32 27.95 -6.62
CA VAL A 446 -1.87 27.10 -7.74
C VAL A 446 -2.26 27.80 -9.04
N ALA A 447 -1.27 28.39 -9.70
CA ALA A 447 -1.38 29.10 -10.97
C ALA A 447 -0.20 28.70 -11.86
N PHE A 448 -0.40 28.70 -13.18
CA PHE A 448 0.62 28.28 -14.16
C PHE A 448 1.02 29.41 -15.10
N GLU A 449 0.33 30.55 -15.03
CA GLU A 449 0.63 31.78 -15.75
C GLU A 449 1.71 32.61 -15.05
N ASP A 450 2.36 33.50 -15.82
CA ASP A 450 3.46 34.33 -15.33
C ASP A 450 2.99 35.32 -14.24
N MET A 451 3.81 35.47 -13.20
CA MET A 451 3.60 36.48 -12.15
C MET A 451 4.10 37.86 -12.61
N SER A 452 3.20 38.67 -13.17
CA SER A 452 3.52 40.04 -13.60
C SER A 452 3.40 41.03 -12.44
N HIS A 453 4.49 41.73 -12.10
CA HIS A 453 4.51 42.68 -10.98
C HIS A 453 5.46 43.87 -11.22
N PRO A 454 5.32 44.99 -10.48
CA PRO A 454 6.23 46.14 -10.60
C PRO A 454 7.63 45.80 -10.09
N TYR A 455 8.64 45.76 -10.97
CA TYR A 455 10.03 45.47 -10.58
C TYR A 455 10.60 46.53 -9.62
N ALA A 456 10.27 47.80 -9.84
CA ALA A 456 10.78 48.90 -9.04
C ALA A 456 10.43 48.75 -7.55
N ASP A 457 9.24 48.24 -7.22
CA ASP A 457 8.82 48.06 -5.82
C ASP A 457 9.66 46.99 -5.10
N ILE A 458 10.10 45.93 -5.80
CA ILE A 458 11.02 44.94 -5.21
C ILE A 458 12.32 45.60 -4.79
N LEU A 459 12.90 46.40 -5.69
CA LEU A 459 14.18 47.07 -5.43
C LEU A 459 14.04 48.16 -4.36
N MET A 460 13.06 49.05 -4.52
CA MET A 460 12.94 50.26 -3.70
C MET A 460 12.39 49.98 -2.29
N LYS A 461 11.60 48.91 -2.12
CA LYS A 461 11.09 48.48 -0.82
C LYS A 461 11.82 47.24 -0.28
N GLU A 462 12.85 46.72 -0.95
CA GLU A 462 13.54 45.47 -0.56
C GLU A 462 12.56 44.29 -0.34
N LEU A 463 11.55 44.15 -1.20
CA LEU A 463 10.54 43.08 -1.03
C LEU A 463 11.11 41.70 -1.33
N SER A 464 10.55 40.68 -0.68
CA SER A 464 10.82 39.28 -1.00
C SER A 464 9.56 38.55 -1.48
N ILE A 465 9.71 37.64 -2.43
CA ILE A 465 8.66 36.74 -2.90
C ILE A 465 9.13 35.31 -2.66
N SER A 466 8.38 34.54 -1.88
CA SER A 466 8.75 33.17 -1.51
C SER A 466 7.55 32.24 -1.59
N GLY A 467 7.63 31.18 -2.39
CA GLY A 467 6.61 30.13 -2.41
C GLY A 467 6.67 29.24 -1.17
N SER A 468 5.54 28.66 -0.80
CA SER A 468 5.46 27.61 0.22
C SER A 468 4.54 26.49 -0.23
N LEU A 469 5.01 25.25 -0.15
CA LEU A 469 4.19 24.06 -0.34
C LEU A 469 3.51 23.66 0.98
N VAL A 470 2.76 22.54 0.92
CA VAL A 470 2.22 21.84 2.09
C VAL A 470 3.29 21.59 3.17
N ALA A 471 2.87 21.34 4.40
CA ALA A 471 3.79 21.16 5.52
C ALA A 471 4.67 19.91 5.35
N ARG A 472 5.95 20.06 5.70
CA ARG A 472 6.83 18.94 6.07
C ARG A 472 6.27 18.21 7.28
N ARG A 473 6.60 16.92 7.44
CA ARG A 473 5.97 16.05 8.45
C ARG A 473 6.02 16.58 9.89
N GLN A 474 7.14 17.20 10.29
CA GLN A 474 7.26 17.79 11.62
C GLN A 474 6.31 18.98 11.80
N VAL A 475 6.31 19.92 10.86
CA VAL A 475 5.44 21.11 10.89
C VAL A 475 3.96 20.72 10.81
N HIS A 476 3.63 19.63 10.12
CA HIS A 476 2.28 19.09 10.11
C HIS A 476 1.84 18.66 11.52
N ARG A 477 2.67 17.89 12.24
CA ARG A 477 2.36 17.49 13.62
C ARG A 477 2.22 18.70 14.55
N GLU A 478 3.13 19.66 14.46
CA GLU A 478 3.07 20.91 15.23
C GLU A 478 1.79 21.70 14.93
N MET A 479 1.34 21.72 13.67
CA MET A 479 0.09 22.34 13.26
C MET A 479 -1.12 21.66 13.90
N LEU A 480 -1.17 20.33 13.93
CA LEU A 480 -2.26 19.60 14.58
C LEU A 480 -2.27 19.85 16.09
N GLU A 481 -1.10 19.82 16.75
CA GLU A 481 -0.97 20.13 18.17
C GLU A 481 -1.35 21.59 18.49
N PHE A 482 -0.99 22.55 17.63
CA PHE A 482 -1.41 23.94 17.77
C PHE A 482 -2.93 24.06 17.60
N SER A 483 -3.49 23.41 16.58
CA SER A 483 -4.92 23.44 16.29
C SER A 483 -5.74 22.89 17.45
N ALA A 484 -5.31 21.78 18.03
CA ALA A 484 -5.92 21.19 19.22
C ALA A 484 -5.88 22.16 20.41
N ARG A 485 -4.70 22.70 20.74
CA ARG A 485 -4.53 23.58 21.91
C ARG A 485 -5.27 24.91 21.78
N GLN A 486 -5.35 25.44 20.57
CA GLN A 486 -5.91 26.76 20.32
C GLN A 486 -7.34 26.71 19.78
N ASN A 487 -7.93 25.52 19.61
CA ASN A 487 -9.25 25.33 18.97
C ASN A 487 -9.31 25.96 17.57
N VAL A 488 -8.34 25.68 16.70
CA VAL A 488 -8.43 26.06 15.28
C VAL A 488 -9.30 25.03 14.58
N GLU A 489 -10.37 25.49 13.95
CA GLU A 489 -11.34 24.61 13.29
C GLU A 489 -11.58 25.06 11.86
N ALA A 490 -11.64 24.09 10.95
CA ALA A 490 -12.17 24.34 9.62
C ALA A 490 -13.68 24.56 9.70
N TRP A 491 -14.19 25.60 9.06
CA TRP A 491 -15.64 25.76 8.86
C TRP A 491 -16.05 24.92 7.67
N ILE A 492 -16.85 23.89 7.92
CA ILE A 492 -17.15 22.83 6.95
C ILE A 492 -18.62 22.81 6.55
N GLU A 493 -18.85 22.32 5.34
CA GLU A 493 -20.13 21.80 4.88
C GLU A 493 -19.97 20.29 4.66
N GLU A 494 -20.70 19.49 5.43
CA GLU A 494 -20.61 18.03 5.35
C GLU A 494 -21.59 17.49 4.31
N LEU A 495 -21.12 16.56 3.47
CA LEU A 495 -21.90 15.82 2.50
C LEU A 495 -21.59 14.32 2.61
N PRO A 496 -22.53 13.42 2.27
CA PRO A 496 -22.23 12.00 2.24
C PRO A 496 -21.21 11.68 1.13
N MET A 497 -20.28 10.78 1.42
CA MET A 497 -19.34 10.24 0.42
C MET A 497 -20.04 9.17 -0.42
N THR A 498 -20.98 9.62 -1.24
CA THR A 498 -21.68 8.85 -2.29
C THR A 498 -21.39 9.47 -3.65
N GLU A 499 -21.67 8.77 -4.74
CA GLU A 499 -21.42 9.32 -6.08
C GLU A 499 -22.14 10.67 -6.29
N GLU A 500 -23.38 10.79 -5.82
CA GLU A 500 -24.15 12.03 -5.83
C GLU A 500 -23.54 13.12 -4.93
N GLY A 501 -23.21 12.78 -3.67
CA GLY A 501 -22.67 13.74 -2.71
C GLY A 501 -21.33 14.30 -3.15
N VAL A 502 -20.45 13.44 -3.68
CA VAL A 502 -19.15 13.83 -4.24
C VAL A 502 -19.35 14.74 -5.45
N ASN A 503 -20.18 14.37 -6.43
CA ASN A 503 -20.40 15.23 -7.60
C ASN A 503 -21.04 16.58 -7.23
N THR A 504 -21.99 16.61 -6.30
CA THR A 504 -22.57 17.85 -5.77
C THR A 504 -21.51 18.75 -5.14
N ALA A 505 -20.61 18.18 -4.32
CA ALA A 505 -19.53 18.92 -3.69
C ALA A 505 -18.56 19.51 -4.73
N PHE A 506 -18.18 18.73 -5.75
CA PHE A 506 -17.34 19.19 -6.85
C PHE A 506 -17.98 20.33 -7.65
N ASP A 507 -19.26 20.18 -8.03
CA ASP A 507 -19.98 21.17 -8.84
C ASP A 507 -20.22 22.49 -8.07
N ARG A 508 -20.41 22.43 -6.75
CA ARG A 508 -20.50 23.62 -5.89
C ARG A 508 -19.14 24.27 -5.66
N LEU A 509 -18.09 23.47 -5.43
CA LEU A 509 -16.74 23.98 -5.21
C LEU A 509 -16.21 24.74 -6.44
N ASP A 510 -16.43 24.20 -7.64
CA ASP A 510 -16.03 24.84 -8.92
C ASP A 510 -16.66 26.24 -9.09
N LYS A 511 -17.87 26.44 -8.55
CA LYS A 511 -18.58 27.72 -8.54
C LYS A 511 -18.21 28.63 -7.36
N GLY A 512 -17.34 28.18 -6.44
CA GLY A 512 -17.01 28.89 -5.21
C GLY A 512 -18.15 28.94 -4.18
N ASP A 513 -19.14 28.06 -4.31
CA ASP A 513 -20.31 27.94 -3.44
C ASP A 513 -20.03 27.04 -2.23
N VAL A 514 -19.18 27.52 -1.33
CA VAL A 514 -18.87 26.84 -0.06
C VAL A 514 -18.41 27.84 1.00
N ARG A 515 -18.71 27.57 2.27
CA ARG A 515 -18.26 28.36 3.44
C ARG A 515 -17.71 27.44 4.53
N TYR A 516 -16.47 26.96 4.45
CA TYR A 516 -15.43 27.25 3.46
C TYR A 516 -14.77 25.98 2.87
N ARG A 517 -15.10 24.80 3.40
CA ARG A 517 -14.54 23.51 3.01
C ARG A 517 -15.64 22.47 2.93
N PHE A 518 -15.67 21.67 1.87
CA PHE A 518 -16.49 20.47 1.88
C PHE A 518 -15.76 19.36 2.62
N VAL A 519 -16.52 18.58 3.38
CA VAL A 519 -16.05 17.33 3.98
C VAL A 519 -17.02 16.23 3.59
N LEU A 520 -16.48 15.15 3.05
CA LEU A 520 -17.22 13.98 2.62
C LEU A 520 -17.17 12.92 3.72
N LYS A 521 -18.33 12.53 4.25
CA LYS A 521 -18.47 11.53 5.31
C LYS A 521 -18.59 10.12 4.73
N SER A 522 -17.73 9.21 5.15
CA SER A 522 -17.78 7.79 4.81
C SER A 522 -19.13 7.19 5.18
N GLN A 523 -19.64 6.30 4.33
CA GLN A 523 -20.88 5.56 4.59
C GLN A 523 -20.64 4.25 5.36
N ARG A 524 -19.37 3.84 5.48
CA ARG A 524 -18.97 2.56 6.07
C ARG A 524 -18.46 2.69 7.50
N THR A 525 -17.77 3.79 7.79
CA THR A 525 -17.08 3.99 9.06
C THR A 525 -17.85 4.98 9.92
N ASN A 526 -18.40 4.50 11.03
CA ASN A 526 -18.99 5.34 12.08
C ASN A 526 -17.92 5.65 13.13
N ALA A 527 -16.96 6.51 12.78
CA ALA A 527 -16.02 7.08 13.74
C ALA A 527 -16.40 8.55 13.93
N GLU A 528 -16.88 8.91 15.13
CA GLU A 528 -17.23 10.29 15.48
C GLU A 528 -15.98 11.11 15.87
#